data_AF-A0A2U8VWH4-F1
#
_entry.id   AF-A0A2U8VWH4-F1
#
_cell.length_a   1.000
_cell.length_b   1.000
_cell.length_c   1.000
_cell.angle_alpha   90.00
_cell.angle_beta   90.00
_cell.angle_gamma   90.00
#
_symmetry.space_group_name_H-M   'P 1'
#
loop_
_entity.id
_entity.type
_entity.pdbx_description
1 polymer ?
#
loop_
_entity_poly.entity_id
_entity_poly.type
_entity_poly.pdbx_seq_one_letter_code
_entity_poly.pdbx_strand_id
1 'polypeptide(L)' 'MRKLQSDIDALPLGPDPVALADPDTLAALRRLAEICIEAHGIVAREGPAEIREPLEALLGRIGHQLSGDAASEETGTGR' A
#
# COMPACT_ATOMS: atom_id res chain seq x y z
N MET A 1 -16.27 -1.70 14.65
CA MET A 1 -15.40 -1.73 13.46
C MET A 1 -14.05 -2.45 13.65
N ARG A 2 -13.92 -3.42 14.57
CA ARG A 2 -12.64 -4.16 14.78
C ARG A 2 -12.24 -5.07 13.61
N LYS A 3 -13.21 -5.52 12.81
CA LYS A 3 -12.98 -6.48 11.73
C LYS A 3 -12.16 -5.88 10.58
N LEU A 4 -12.52 -4.68 10.12
CA LEU A 4 -11.80 -4.02 9.02
C LEU A 4 -10.34 -3.72 9.36
N GLN A 5 -10.08 -3.23 10.58
CA GLN A 5 -8.71 -3.00 11.05
C GLN A 5 -7.92 -4.32 11.10
N SER A 6 -8.53 -5.39 11.63
CA SER A 6 -7.91 -6.72 11.67
C SER A 6 -7.63 -7.28 10.27
N ASP A 7 -8.50 -7.03 9.30
CA ASP A 7 -8.32 -7.48 7.91
C ASP A 7 -7.18 -6.69 7.24
N ILE A 8 -7.05 -5.39 7.53
CA ILE A 8 -5.92 -4.55 7.07
C ILE A 8 -4.61 -5.03 7.70
N ASP A 9 -4.60 -5.28 9.01
CA ASP A 9 -3.41 -5.77 9.73
C ASP A 9 -2.98 -7.16 9.24
N ALA A 10 -3.93 -7.98 8.77
CA ALA A 10 -3.69 -9.30 8.19
C ALA A 10 -3.20 -9.29 6.74
N LEU A 11 -3.24 -8.14 6.04
CA LEU A 11 -2.63 -8.03 4.72
C LEU A 11 -1.11 -8.24 4.85
N PRO A 12 -0.48 -9.00 3.94
CA PRO A 12 0.96 -9.28 3.95
C PRO A 12 1.81 -8.05 3.54
N LEU A 13 1.33 -6.85 3.86
CA LEU A 13 2.05 -5.59 3.73
C LEU A 13 2.84 -5.38 5.02
N GLY A 14 3.98 -6.06 5.16
CA GLY A 14 4.87 -5.89 6.32
C GLY A 14 5.32 -4.43 6.52
N PRO A 15 5.91 -4.10 7.68
CA PRO A 15 6.49 -2.78 7.93
C PRO A 15 7.74 -2.52 7.11
N ASP A 16 8.42 -3.58 6.65
CA ASP A 16 9.61 -3.49 5.81
C ASP A 16 9.22 -3.59 4.34
N PRO A 17 9.82 -2.79 3.44
CA PRO A 17 9.61 -2.97 2.03
C PRO A 17 10.07 -4.37 1.66
N VAL A 18 9.12 -5.21 1.24
CA VAL A 18 9.47 -6.47 0.62
C VAL A 18 10.21 -6.08 -0.65
N ALA A 19 11.39 -6.65 -0.89
CA ALA A 19 11.97 -6.60 -2.22
C ALA A 19 10.94 -7.24 -3.16
N LEU A 20 10.15 -6.41 -3.85
CA LEU A 20 9.13 -6.83 -4.81
C LEU A 20 9.85 -7.32 -6.07
N ALA A 21 10.68 -8.34 -5.91
CA ALA A 21 11.48 -8.93 -6.97
C ALA A 21 10.60 -9.60 -8.04
N ASP A 22 9.33 -9.84 -7.73
CA ASP A 22 8.33 -10.36 -8.64
C ASP A 22 7.53 -9.21 -9.29
N PRO A 23 7.65 -9.02 -10.62
CA PRO A 23 6.98 -7.93 -11.33
C PRO A 23 5.45 -8.04 -11.29
N ASP A 24 4.90 -9.25 -11.20
CA ASP A 24 3.46 -9.46 -11.08
C ASP A 24 2.95 -8.99 -9.70
N THR A 25 3.70 -9.24 -8.63
CA THR A 25 3.41 -8.73 -7.28
C THR A 25 3.49 -7.20 -7.25
N LEU A 26 4.47 -6.59 -7.91
CA LEU A 26 4.56 -5.13 -8.03
C LEU A 26 3.37 -4.56 -8.81
N ALA A 27 2.97 -5.18 -9.92
CA ALA A 27 1.80 -4.78 -10.70
C ALA A 27 0.51 -4.90 -9.90
N ALA A 28 0.35 -5.98 -9.12
CA ALA A 28 -0.79 -6.17 -8.23
C ALA A 28 -0.83 -5.11 -7.12
N LEU A 29 0.32 -4.74 -6.54
CA LEU A 29 0.42 -3.71 -5.51
C LEU A 29 0.10 -2.31 -6.06
N ARG A 30 0.60 -1.98 -7.26
CA ARG A 30 0.23 -0.73 -7.97
C ARG A 30 -1.26 -0.68 -8.24
N ARG A 31 -1.84 -1.79 -8.70
CA ARG A 31 -3.29 -1.88 -8.93
C ARG A 31 -4.09 -1.69 -7.65
N LEU A 32 -3.62 -2.26 -6.53
CA LEU A 32 -4.24 -2.04 -5.23
C LEU A 32 -4.15 -0.57 -4.79
N ALA A 33 -3.01 0.09 -5.03
CA ALA A 33 -2.82 1.51 -4.75
C ALA A 33 -3.86 2.38 -5.49
N GLU A 34 -4.04 2.13 -6.79
CA GLU A 34 -5.04 2.83 -7.62
C GLU A 34 -6.45 2.70 -7.03
N ILE A 35 -6.85 1.48 -6.66
CA ILE A 35 -8.17 1.20 -6.08
C ILE A 35 -8.33 1.94 -4.74
N CYS A 36 -7.30 1.90 -3.88
CA CYS A 36 -7.35 2.59 -2.59
C CYS A 36 -7.40 4.12 -2.74
N ILE A 37 -6.72 4.69 -3.74
CA ILE A 37 -6.77 6.14 -4.03
C ILE A 37 -8.18 6.54 -4.50
N GLU A 38 -8.79 5.76 -5.39
CA GLU A 38 -10.16 6.01 -5.86
C GLU A 38 -11.17 5.90 -4.72
N ALA A 39 -11.07 4.82 -3.92
CA ALA A 39 -11.88 4.63 -2.73
C ALA A 39 -11.72 5.79 -1.74
N HIS A 40 -10.49 6.30 -1.55
CA HIS A 40 -10.23 7.45 -0.68
C HIS A 40 -10.91 8.71 -1.20
N GLY A 41 -10.91 8.94 -2.52
CA GLY A 41 -11.65 10.02 -3.15
C GLY A 41 -13.17 9.93 -2.89
N ILE A 42 -13.75 8.73 -2.93
CA ILE A 42 -15.17 8.51 -2.62
C ILE A 42 -15.44 8.75 -1.13
N VAL A 43 -14.63 8.15 -0.25
CA VAL A 43 -14.79 8.26 1.20
C VAL A 43 -14.61 9.70 1.67
N ALA A 44 -13.70 10.46 1.08
CA ALA A 44 -13.45 11.85 1.46
C ALA A 44 -14.61 12.79 1.11
N ARG A 45 -15.42 12.49 0.09
CA ARG A 45 -16.59 13.31 -0.29
C ARG A 45 -17.85 12.93 0.47
N GLU A 46 -18.10 11.63 0.60
CA GLU A 46 -19.43 11.09 0.91
C GLU A 46 -19.39 9.94 1.94
N GLY A 47 -18.19 9.52 2.35
CA GLY A 47 -18.02 8.32 3.16
C GLY A 47 -18.10 8.57 4.67
N PRO A 48 -18.33 7.49 5.43
CA PRO A 48 -18.27 7.54 6.89
C PRO A 48 -16.83 7.84 7.35
N ALA A 49 -16.69 8.78 8.28
CA ALA A 49 -15.41 9.21 8.84
C ALA A 49 -14.58 8.04 9.40
N GLU A 50 -15.28 6.98 9.83
CA GLU A 50 -14.72 5.81 10.49
C GLU A 50 -13.90 4.91 9.55
N ILE A 51 -14.11 5.00 8.23
CA ILE A 51 -13.36 4.25 7.21
C ILE A 51 -12.17 5.05 6.70
N ARG A 52 -12.16 6.36 6.91
CA ARG A 52 -11.13 7.26 6.37
C ARG A 52 -9.75 6.96 6.93
N GLU A 53 -9.62 6.90 8.25
CA GLU A 53 -8.35 6.64 8.93
C GLU A 53 -7.76 5.25 8.59
N PRO A 54 -8.53 4.14 8.62
CA PRO A 54 -8.05 2.84 8.14
C PRO A 54 -7.58 2.85 6.67
N LEU A 55 -8.27 3.60 5.81
CA LEU A 55 -7.93 3.69 4.39
C LEU A 55 -6.66 4.52 4.14
N GLU A 56 -6.48 5.63 4.87
CA GLU A 56 -5.25 6.42 4.86
C GLU A 56 -4.06 5.58 5.38
N ALA A 57 -4.25 4.77 6.43
CA ALA A 57 -3.21 3.86 6.94
C ALA A 57 -2.82 2.79 5.91
N LEU A 58 -3.80 2.22 5.20
CA LEU A 58 -3.55 1.25 4.13
C LEU A 58 -2.77 1.87 2.97
N LEU A 59 -3.14 3.08 2.54
CA LEU A 59 -2.42 3.83 1.51
C LEU A 59 -0.96 4.11 1.91
N GLY A 60 -0.72 4.48 3.17
CA GLY A 60 0.62 4.67 3.70
C GLY A 60 1.49 3.42 3.61
N ARG A 61 0.94 2.24 3.97
CA ARG A 61 1.65 0.96 3.88
C ARG A 61 1.96 0.58 2.42
N ILE A 62 0.99 0.76 1.52
CA ILE A 62 1.20 0.49 0.09
C ILE A 62 2.27 1.42 -0.48
N GLY A 63 2.23 2.72 -0.16
CA GLY A 63 3.23 3.69 -0.60
C GLY A 63 4.64 3.36 -0.09
N HIS A 64 4.76 2.89 1.16
CA HIS A 64 6.03 2.45 1.72
C HIS A 64 6.61 1.24 0.96
N GLN A 65 5.77 0.24 0.68
CA GLN A 65 6.16 -0.95 -0.10
C GLN A 65 6.60 -0.59 -1.53
N LEU A 66 5.86 0.31 -2.20
CA LEU A 66 6.22 0.79 -3.53
C LEU A 66 7.50 1.66 -3.55
N SER A 67 7.79 2.38 -2.47
CA SER A 67 8.98 3.25 -2.39
C SER A 67 10.26 2.48 -2.10
N GLY A 68 10.19 1.32 -1.41
CA GLY A 68 11.35 0.48 -1.17
C GLY A 68 11.90 -0.21 -2.43
N ASP A 69 11.08 -0.36 -3.46
CA ASP A 69 11.50 -0.80 -4.79
C ASP A 69 12.41 0.24 -5.46
N ALA A 70 12.05 1.53 -5.38
CA ALA A 70 12.85 2.63 -5.92
C ALA A 70 14.25 2.75 -5.27
N ALA A 71 14.41 2.29 -4.02
CA ALA A 71 15.70 2.29 -3.33
C ALA A 71 16.59 1.08 -3.69
N SER A 72 16.02 0.02 -4.29
CA SER A 72 16.77 -1.19 -4.65
C SER A 72 17.43 -1.12 -6.04
N GLU A 73 17.11 -0.12 -6.86
CA GLU A 73 17.71 0.07 -8.19
C GLU A 73 19.09 0.79 -8.16
N GLU A 74 19.54 1.35 -7.03
CA GLU A 74 20.75 2.20 -6.97
C GLU A 74 22.06 1.51 -6.54
N THR A 75 22.05 0.21 -6.18
CA THR A 75 23.29 -0.52 -5.80
C THR A 75 23.67 -1.61 -6.79
N GLY A 76 24.06 -1.22 -8.01
CA GLY A 76 24.35 -2.19 -9.06
C GLY A 76 25.28 -1.74 -10.19
N THR A 77 26.19 -0.77 -10.01
CA THR A 77 27.29 -0.58 -10.99
C THR A 77 28.52 0.01 -10.31
N GLY A 78 29.55 -0.82 -10.08
CA GLY A 78 30.80 -0.33 -9.53
C GLY A 78 31.81 -1.42 -9.21
N ARG A 79 32.25 -2.20 -10.21
CA ARG A 79 33.60 -2.77 -10.21
C ARG A 79 34.12 -3.02 -11.61
#